data_AF-A0A5K1D092-F1
#
_entry.id   AF-A0A5K1D092-F1
#
_cell.length_a   1.000
_cell.length_b   1.000
_cell.length_c   1.000
_cell.angle_alpha   90.00
_cell.angle_beta   90.00
_cell.angle_gamma   90.00
#
_symmetry.space_group_name_H-M   'P 1'
#
loop_
_entity.id
_entity.type
_entity.pdbx_description
1 polymer ?
#
loop_
_entity_poly.entity_id
_entity_poly.type
_entity_poly.pdbx_seq_one_letter_code
_entity_poly.pdbx_strand_id
1 'polypeptide(L)' 'GGTASFAVAWLVLVSLSSLSLAAVPFNVSTLVFDDVYAPLFGDHNIHRSDDGKSVRLLLDRYT' A
#
# COMPACT_ATOMS: atom_id res chain seq x y z
N GLY A 1 -12.70 -49.37 -1.97
CA GLY A 1 -11.40 -48.68 -1.95
C GLY A 1 -11.45 -47.31 -2.61
N GLY A 2 -11.91 -47.19 -3.87
CA GLY A 2 -11.77 -45.96 -4.66
C GLY A 2 -12.70 -44.78 -4.27
N THR A 3 -13.98 -45.01 -4.01
CA THR A 3 -14.97 -43.93 -3.76
C THR A 3 -14.68 -43.09 -2.52
N ALA A 4 -14.26 -43.73 -1.43
CA ALA A 4 -13.84 -43.04 -0.22
C ALA A 4 -12.59 -42.17 -0.44
N SER A 5 -11.66 -42.62 -1.29
CA SER A 5 -10.45 -41.87 -1.63
C SER A 5 -10.77 -40.60 -2.43
N PHE A 6 -11.73 -40.67 -3.36
CA PHE A 6 -12.17 -39.50 -4.11
C PHE A 6 -12.90 -38.49 -3.22
N ALA A 7 -13.76 -38.96 -2.31
CA ALA A 7 -14.49 -38.10 -1.38
C ALA A 7 -13.53 -37.30 -0.47
N VAL A 8 -12.48 -37.95 0.04
CA VAL A 8 -11.44 -37.28 0.85
C VAL A 8 -10.68 -36.24 0.03
N ALA A 9 -10.32 -36.54 -1.22
CA ALA A 9 -9.63 -35.58 -2.09
C ALA A 9 -10.47 -34.32 -2.37
N TRP A 10 -11.78 -34.49 -2.59
CA TRP A 10 -12.71 -33.37 -2.77
C TRP A 10 -12.85 -32.53 -1.50
N LEU A 11 -12.92 -33.16 -0.33
CA LEU A 11 -13.03 -32.47 0.95
C LEU A 11 -11.76 -31.64 1.23
N VAL A 12 -10.59 -32.18 0.91
CA VAL A 12 -9.31 -31.45 0.99
C VAL A 12 -9.28 -30.28 0.01
N LEU A 13 -9.72 -30.47 -1.24
CA LEU A 13 -9.74 -29.40 -2.24
C LEU A 13 -10.67 -28.25 -1.84
N VAL A 14 -11.87 -28.57 -1.32
CA VAL A 14 -12.82 -27.58 -0.80
C VAL A 14 -12.29 -26.90 0.46
N SER A 15 -11.53 -27.62 1.29
CA SER A 15 -10.88 -27.02 2.46
C SER A 15 -9.69 -26.13 2.09
N LEU A 16 -9.02 -26.36 0.95
CA LEU A 16 -7.89 -25.55 0.50
C LEU A 16 -8.36 -24.29 -0.23
N SER A 17 -9.51 -24.31 -0.90
CA SER A 17 -10.06 -23.15 -1.60
C SER A 17 -10.54 -22.03 -0.68
N SER A 18 -10.74 -22.31 0.61
CA SER A 18 -11.07 -21.30 1.64
C SER A 18 -9.85 -20.61 2.24
N LEU A 19 -8.62 -21.05 1.92
CA LEU A 19 -7.40 -20.36 2.35
C LEU A 19 -7.21 -19.09 1.51
N SER A 20 -7.74 -17.98 2.01
CA SER A 20 -7.36 -16.64 1.55
C SER A 20 -5.95 -16.32 2.05
N LEU A 21 -5.02 -16.05 1.12
CA LEU A 21 -3.76 -15.39 1.48
C LEU A 21 -4.07 -13.93 1.83
N ALA A 22 -4.19 -13.63 3.11
CA ALA A 22 -4.21 -12.25 3.57
C ALA A 22 -2.84 -11.63 3.27
N ALA A 23 -2.82 -10.58 2.45
CA ALA A 23 -1.62 -9.76 2.30
C ALA A 23 -1.32 -9.12 3.67
N VAL A 24 -0.09 -9.26 4.16
CA VAL A 24 0.35 -8.51 5.33
C VAL A 24 0.33 -7.03 4.94
N PRO A 25 -0.48 -6.18 5.61
CA PRO A 25 -0.52 -4.77 5.28
C PRO A 25 0.84 -4.15 5.58
N PHE A 26 1.36 -3.35 4.64
CA PHE A 26 2.56 -2.56 4.87
C PHE A 26 2.24 -1.47 5.90
N ASN A 27 2.55 -1.74 7.17
CA ASN A 27 2.23 -0.85 8.28
C ASN A 27 3.29 0.25 8.41
N VAL A 28 3.24 1.23 7.50
CA VAL A 28 4.06 2.45 7.57
C VAL A 28 3.14 3.65 7.63
N SER A 29 3.28 4.44 8.71
CA SER A 29 2.52 5.67 8.89
C SER A 29 3.07 6.78 7.99
N THR A 30 2.19 7.49 7.31
CA THR A 30 2.54 8.73 6.59
C THR A 30 2.72 9.88 7.57
N LEU A 31 3.80 10.64 7.39
CA LEU A 31 4.14 11.82 8.19
C LEU A 31 3.74 13.09 7.44
N VAL A 32 3.47 14.16 8.18
CA VAL A 32 3.25 15.49 7.61
C VAL A 32 4.59 16.03 7.14
N PHE A 33 4.64 16.59 5.93
CA PHE A 33 5.89 17.01 5.28
C PHE A 33 6.70 18.00 6.13
N ASP A 34 6.05 19.05 6.65
CA ASP A 34 6.72 20.13 7.39
C ASP A 34 7.22 19.70 8.79
N ASP A 35 6.79 18.54 9.30
CA ASP A 35 7.28 18.01 10.57
C ASP A 35 8.68 17.39 10.44
N VAL A 36 9.04 16.91 9.24
CA VAL A 36 10.23 16.07 9.04
C VAL A 36 11.11 16.49 7.87
N TYR A 37 10.63 17.39 7.01
CA TYR A 37 11.38 17.91 5.88
C TYR A 37 11.41 19.44 5.90
N ALA A 38 12.52 19.99 5.42
CA ALA A 38 12.66 21.41 5.13
C ALA A 38 12.97 21.60 3.64
N PRO A 39 12.37 22.59 2.95
CA PRO A 39 12.69 22.89 1.56
C PRO A 39 14.16 23.25 1.40
N LEU A 40 14.83 22.64 0.41
CA LEU A 40 16.22 22.96 0.08
C LEU A 40 16.33 24.24 -0.75
N PHE A 41 15.39 24.44 -1.69
CA PHE A 41 15.25 25.60 -2.56
C PHE A 41 13.82 25.66 -3.09
N GLY A 42 13.42 26.81 -3.64
CA GLY A 42 12.16 26.95 -4.37
C GLY A 42 10.91 26.54 -3.57
N ASP A 43 10.81 26.89 -2.28
CA ASP A 43 9.66 26.52 -1.44
C ASP A 43 8.31 26.96 -2.06
N HIS A 44 8.32 28.04 -2.83
CA HIS A 44 7.13 28.49 -3.55
C HIS A 44 6.66 27.54 -4.67
N ASN A 45 7.48 26.58 -5.09
CA ASN A 45 7.11 25.51 -6.03
C ASN A 45 6.57 24.26 -5.34
N ILE A 46 6.56 24.23 -4.00
CA ILE A 46 6.12 23.08 -3.23
C ILE A 46 4.65 23.28 -2.84
N HIS A 47 3.77 22.54 -3.50
CA HIS A 47 2.34 22.52 -3.21
C HIS A 47 2.00 21.31 -2.35
N ARG A 48 1.59 21.56 -1.10
CA ARG A 48 1.19 20.52 -0.13
C ARG A 48 -0.29 20.16 -0.29
N SER A 49 -0.65 18.90 -0.04
CA SER A 49 -2.05 18.49 0.11
C SER A 49 -2.66 19.08 1.38
N ASP A 50 -4.00 19.10 1.47
CA ASP A 50 -4.72 19.63 2.63
C ASP A 50 -4.35 18.91 3.94
N ASP A 51 -4.00 17.62 3.86
CA ASP A 51 -3.54 16.83 4.99
C ASP A 51 -2.01 16.90 5.23
N GLY A 52 -1.28 17.63 4.39
CA GLY A 52 0.17 17.82 4.47
C GLY A 52 1.01 16.56 4.23
N LYS A 53 0.39 15.43 3.87
CA LYS A 53 1.07 14.11 3.73
C LYS A 53 1.54 13.84 2.31
N SER A 54 1.19 14.71 1.36
CA SER A 54 1.62 14.64 -0.02
C SER A 54 2.09 16.00 -0.49
N VAL A 55 3.07 16.01 -1.38
CA VAL A 55 3.60 17.23 -1.99
C VAL A 55 3.69 17.07 -3.50
N ARG A 56 3.42 18.15 -4.21
CA ARG A 56 3.65 18.29 -5.64
C ARG A 56 4.72 19.37 -5.84
N LEU A 57 5.77 19.02 -6.56
CA LEU A 57 6.81 19.96 -6.96
C LEU A 57 6.46 20.52 -8.34
N LEU A 58 6.33 21.83 -8.43
CA LEU A 58 6.21 22.55 -9.70
C LEU A 58 7.62 22.79 -10.26
N LEU A 59 7.82 22.44 -11.53
CA LEU A 59 9.04 22.78 -12.25
C LEU A 59 8.67 23.77 -13.36
N ASP A 60 9.22 24.97 -13.28
CA ASP A 60 9.04 26.01 -14.29
C ASP A 60 10.37 26.70 -14.62
N ARG A 61 10.32 27.74 -15.47
CA ARG A 61 11.50 28.46 -15.97
C ARG A 61 11.96 29.62 -15.06
N TYR A 62 11.23 29.89 -13.99
CA TYR A 62 11.40 31.03 -13.09
C TYR A 62 12.11 30.63 -11.79
N THR A 63 12.46 29.35 -11.65
CA THR A 63 13.06 28.73 -10.48
C THR A 63 14.11 27.71 -10.82
#